data_AF-A0A4Z0JGT7-F1
#
_entry.id   AF-A0A4Z0JGT7-F1
#
_cell.length_a   1.000
_cell.length_b   1.000
_cell.length_c   1.000
_cell.angle_alpha   90.00
_cell.angle_beta   90.00
_cell.angle_gamma   90.00
#
_symmetry.space_group_name_H-M   'P 1'
#
loop_
_entity.id
_entity.type
_entity.pdbx_description
1 polymer ?
#
loop_
_entity_poly.entity_id
_entity_poly.type
_entity_poly.pdbx_seq_one_letter_code
_entity_poly.pdbx_strand_id
1 'polypeptide(L)'
;MGEMHNLRCSKCGYGIEANTGIGMLYSEENVVNNFLADLIEDSKLTNQAKTLLKEGNRLNENYGHAIYACPNDFYLFNKFYFQLDPTEFVPQYPCPYCQTTLERVTFAKGSLGTTKLKFIEEPKKFWQCPKCGNEELNEISYGNWD
;
A
#
# COMPACT_ATOMS: atom_id res chain seq x y z
N MET A 1 6.74 10.71 8.27
CA MET A 1 7.59 9.59 8.72
C MET A 1 7.33 8.42 7.79
N GLY A 2 8.35 7.99 7.07
CA GLY A 2 8.33 6.83 6.21
C GLY A 2 9.06 5.67 6.85
N GLU A 3 8.54 4.46 6.66
CA GLU A 3 9.15 3.23 7.16
C GLU A 3 9.45 2.29 6.00
N MET A 4 10.50 1.49 6.11
CA MET A 4 10.82 0.39 5.20
C MET A 4 10.81 -0.92 5.98
N HIS A 5 10.01 -1.87 5.49
CA HIS A 5 9.83 -3.18 6.10
C HIS A 5 10.28 -4.26 5.12
N ASN A 6 11.16 -5.15 5.57
CA ASN A 6 11.49 -6.37 4.84
C ASN A 6 10.70 -7.54 5.45
N LEU A 7 9.53 -7.80 4.88
CA LEU A 7 8.59 -8.80 5.36
C LEU A 7 8.83 -10.13 4.66
N ARG A 8 8.98 -11.21 5.43
CA ARG A 8 9.17 -12.57 4.90
C ARG A 8 8.27 -13.55 5.62
N CYS A 9 7.57 -14.40 4.88
CA CYS A 9 6.77 -15.49 5.41
C CYS A 9 7.61 -16.35 6.35
N SER A 10 7.14 -16.55 7.59
CA SER A 10 7.88 -17.28 8.61
C SER A 10 8.11 -18.76 8.26
N LYS A 11 7.33 -19.30 7.31
CA LYS A 11 7.40 -20.70 6.89
C LYS A 11 8.25 -20.95 5.62
N CYS A 12 8.15 -20.08 4.61
CA CYS A 12 8.77 -20.33 3.30
C CYS A 12 9.65 -19.19 2.76
N GLY A 13 9.78 -18.09 3.51
CA GLY A 13 10.62 -16.95 3.13
C GLY A 13 10.08 -16.07 1.99
N TYR A 14 8.94 -16.39 1.36
CA TYR A 14 8.29 -15.47 0.42
C TYR A 14 7.98 -14.14 1.08
N GLY A 15 8.22 -13.02 0.42
CA GLY A 15 7.73 -11.75 0.90
C GLY A 15 8.22 -10.57 0.09
N ILE A 16 8.12 -9.39 0.67
CA ILE A 16 8.27 -8.11 0.00
C ILE A 16 9.12 -7.17 0.84
N GLU A 17 9.85 -6.30 0.17
CA GLU A 17 10.36 -5.06 0.76
C GLU A 17 9.35 -3.95 0.46
N ALA A 18 8.74 -3.38 1.49
CA ALA A 18 7.67 -2.41 1.35
C ALA A 18 7.96 -1.15 2.14
N ASN A 19 7.69 -0.01 1.53
CA ASN A 19 7.69 1.28 2.21
C ASN A 19 6.28 1.57 2.71
N THR A 20 6.17 2.17 3.88
CA THR A 20 4.89 2.68 4.40
C THR A 20 5.03 4.16 4.81
N GLY A 21 3.94 4.91 4.72
CA GLY A 21 3.90 6.31 5.13
C GLY A 21 4.46 7.30 4.11
N ILE A 22 4.76 8.50 4.60
CA ILE A 22 5.16 9.67 3.82
C ILE A 22 6.60 10.02 4.24
N GLY A 23 7.56 9.90 3.32
CA GLY A 23 8.91 10.46 3.49
C GLY A 23 8.98 11.96 3.15
N MET A 24 10.05 12.66 3.55
CA MET A 24 10.23 14.12 3.33
C MET A 24 9.97 14.64 1.91
N LEU A 25 10.14 13.79 0.89
CA LEU A 25 9.99 14.19 -0.52
C LEU A 25 8.54 14.47 -0.93
N TYR A 26 7.57 14.05 -0.11
CA TYR A 26 6.16 14.05 -0.47
C TYR A 26 5.37 15.13 0.27
N SER A 27 5.77 16.41 0.22
CA SER A 27 4.81 17.47 0.55
C SER A 27 3.62 17.43 -0.43
N GLU A 28 2.43 17.86 -0.01
CA GLU A 28 1.22 17.84 -0.86
C GLU A 28 1.48 18.48 -2.23
N GLU A 29 2.10 19.66 -2.23
CA GLU A 29 2.46 20.39 -3.45
C GLU A 29 3.38 19.57 -4.36
N ASN A 30 4.39 18.89 -3.79
CA ASN A 30 5.31 18.06 -4.56
C ASN A 30 4.64 16.79 -5.10
N VAL A 31 3.77 16.15 -4.31
CA VAL A 31 2.99 14.98 -4.75
C VAL A 31 2.12 15.39 -5.94
N VAL A 32 1.36 16.47 -5.82
CA VAL A 32 0.41 16.93 -6.83
C VAL A 32 1.12 17.40 -8.10
N ASN A 33 2.19 18.20 -7.98
CA ASN A 33 2.81 18.85 -9.12
C ASN A 33 3.89 18.00 -9.80
N ASN A 34 4.65 17.21 -9.04
CA ASN A 34 5.89 16.60 -9.52
C ASN A 34 5.83 15.06 -9.55
N PHE A 35 5.28 14.43 -8.52
CA PHE A 35 5.48 12.99 -8.31
C PHE A 35 4.27 12.09 -8.59
N LEU A 36 3.08 12.66 -8.81
CA LEU A 36 1.85 11.87 -8.91
C LEU A 36 1.91 10.74 -9.95
N ALA A 37 2.54 10.98 -11.10
CA ALA A 37 2.67 9.97 -12.16
C ALA A 37 3.58 8.82 -11.74
N ASP A 38 4.71 9.14 -11.11
CA ASP A 38 5.70 8.17 -10.65
C ASP A 38 5.18 7.36 -9.47
N LEU A 39 4.34 7.96 -8.62
CA LEU A 39 3.76 7.31 -7.44
C LEU A 39 2.63 6.33 -7.76
N ILE A 40 1.83 6.65 -8.77
CA ILE A 40 0.67 5.84 -9.16
C ILE A 40 1.07 4.73 -10.15
N GLU A 41 2.04 5.00 -11.03
CA GLU A 41 2.51 4.08 -12.07
C GLU A 41 1.40 3.56 -13.02
N ASP A 42 0.26 4.27 -13.09
CA ASP A 42 -0.87 3.98 -13.98
C ASP A 42 -1.35 5.28 -14.61
N SER A 43 -1.25 5.38 -15.94
CA SER A 43 -1.57 6.60 -16.67
C SER A 43 -3.04 6.99 -16.59
N LYS A 44 -3.95 6.00 -16.50
CA LYS A 44 -5.40 6.25 -16.45
C LYS A 44 -5.78 6.82 -15.09
N LEU A 45 -5.31 6.18 -14.01
CA LEU A 45 -5.51 6.67 -12.65
C LEU A 45 -4.85 8.03 -12.43
N THR A 46 -3.63 8.22 -12.96
CA THR A 46 -2.93 9.51 -12.89
C THR A 46 -3.72 10.61 -13.57
N ASN A 47 -4.24 10.37 -14.77
CA ASN A 47 -5.03 11.37 -15.51
C ASN A 47 -6.34 11.68 -14.77
N GLN A 48 -7.02 10.68 -14.22
CA GLN A 48 -8.22 10.89 -13.42
C GLN A 48 -7.95 11.76 -12.19
N ALA A 49 -6.90 11.44 -11.42
CA ALA A 49 -6.51 12.21 -10.25
C ALA A 49 -6.13 13.66 -10.61
N LYS A 50 -5.35 13.86 -11.70
CA LYS A 50 -4.99 15.20 -12.19
C LYS A 50 -6.20 16.03 -12.60
N THR A 51 -7.22 15.42 -13.20
CA THR A 51 -8.46 16.12 -13.54
C THR A 51 -9.19 16.58 -12.29
N LEU A 52 -9.36 15.71 -11.30
CA LEU A 52 -10.02 16.06 -10.03
C LEU A 52 -9.28 17.18 -9.28
N LEU A 53 -7.95 17.14 -9.24
CA LEU A 53 -7.13 18.19 -8.63
C LEU A 53 -7.32 19.54 -9.34
N LYS A 54 -7.42 19.55 -10.68
CA LYS A 54 -7.70 20.78 -11.45
C LYS A 54 -9.11 21.31 -11.22
N GLU A 55 -10.06 20.45 -10.90
CA GLU A 55 -11.44 20.81 -10.54
C GLU A 55 -11.56 21.36 -9.11
N GLY A 56 -10.44 21.46 -8.38
CA GLY A 56 -10.38 22.04 -7.04
C GLY A 56 -10.46 21.02 -5.90
N ASN A 57 -10.40 19.72 -6.21
CA ASN A 57 -10.22 18.70 -5.18
C ASN A 57 -8.82 18.82 -4.55
N ARG A 58 -8.69 18.38 -3.30
CA ARG A 58 -7.43 18.45 -2.55
C ARG A 58 -7.02 17.09 -2.03
N LEU A 59 -5.73 16.90 -1.84
CA LEU A 59 -5.20 15.68 -1.24
C LEU A 59 -5.60 15.67 0.25
N ASN A 60 -6.24 14.58 0.69
CA ASN A 60 -6.48 14.36 2.11
C ASN A 60 -5.16 14.20 2.85
N GLU A 61 -5.08 14.54 4.15
CA GLU A 61 -3.85 14.46 4.96
C GLU A 61 -3.27 13.03 5.06
N ASN A 62 -4.08 11.99 4.86
CA ASN A 62 -3.70 10.59 5.05
C ASN A 62 -3.17 9.91 3.77
N TYR A 63 -2.27 10.52 3.01
CA TYR A 63 -1.64 9.86 1.85
C TYR A 63 -0.34 9.15 2.22
N GLY A 64 0.26 8.41 1.28
CA GLY A 64 1.59 7.80 1.47
C GLY A 64 1.71 6.40 0.87
N HIS A 65 2.90 5.82 0.94
CA HIS A 65 3.09 4.42 0.56
C HIS A 65 2.32 3.51 1.52
N ALA A 66 1.70 2.47 0.96
CA ALA A 66 0.98 1.46 1.73
C ALA A 66 1.20 0.08 1.11
N ILE A 67 1.02 -0.94 1.95
CA ILE A 67 1.04 -2.33 1.53
C ILE A 67 -0.35 -2.69 1.03
N TYR A 68 -0.38 -3.24 -0.17
CA TYR A 68 -1.57 -3.79 -0.80
C TYR A 68 -1.41 -5.29 -0.98
N ALA A 69 -2.50 -6.03 -0.84
CA ALA A 69 -2.58 -7.45 -1.14
C ALA A 69 -3.67 -7.69 -2.17
N CYS A 70 -3.44 -8.61 -3.11
CA CYS A 70 -4.54 -9.11 -3.91
C CYS A 70 -5.40 -10.05 -3.06
N PRO A 71 -6.73 -9.88 -3.01
CA PRO A 71 -7.59 -10.77 -2.24
C PRO A 71 -7.75 -12.17 -2.86
N ASN A 72 -7.37 -12.35 -4.13
CA ASN A 72 -7.49 -13.61 -4.86
C ASN A 72 -6.20 -14.44 -4.87
N ASP A 73 -5.07 -13.82 -5.22
CA ASP A 73 -3.79 -14.52 -5.35
C ASP A 73 -2.82 -14.25 -4.20
N PHE A 74 -3.17 -13.36 -3.26
CA PHE A 74 -2.39 -12.98 -2.08
C PHE A 74 -0.96 -12.48 -2.36
N TYR A 75 -0.62 -12.06 -3.59
CA TYR A 75 0.62 -11.33 -3.79
C TYR A 75 0.55 -9.96 -3.10
N LEU A 76 1.71 -9.53 -2.58
CA LEU A 76 1.86 -8.24 -1.89
C LEU A 76 2.47 -7.24 -2.86
N PHE A 77 2.06 -5.97 -2.73
CA PHE A 77 2.48 -4.87 -3.57
C PHE A 77 2.69 -3.62 -2.72
N ASN A 78 3.67 -2.80 -3.09
CA ASN A 78 3.82 -1.44 -2.57
C ASN A 78 3.13 -0.49 -3.55
N LYS A 79 2.15 0.28 -3.09
CA LYS A 79 1.44 1.29 -3.90
C LYS A 79 1.19 2.55 -3.10
N PHE A 80 1.05 3.68 -3.79
CA PHE A 80 0.78 4.96 -3.16
C PHE A 80 -0.71 5.14 -2.89
N TYR A 81 -1.08 5.21 -1.62
CA TYR A 81 -2.44 5.54 -1.19
C TYR A 81 -2.61 7.06 -1.13
N PHE A 82 -3.77 7.53 -1.58
CA PHE A 82 -4.25 8.88 -1.34
C PHE A 82 -5.77 8.92 -1.45
N GLN A 83 -6.36 9.99 -0.92
CA GLN A 83 -7.76 10.33 -1.11
C GLN A 83 -7.86 11.78 -1.60
N LEU A 84 -8.82 12.07 -2.47
CA LEU A 84 -9.13 13.44 -2.89
C LEU A 84 -10.49 13.88 -2.33
N ASP A 85 -10.51 15.02 -1.64
CA ASP A 85 -11.73 15.62 -1.09
C ASP A 85 -12.18 16.80 -1.97
N PRO A 86 -13.51 17.02 -2.16
CA PRO A 86 -14.64 16.36 -1.48
C PRO A 86 -15.20 15.12 -2.21
N THR A 87 -14.60 14.69 -3.32
CA THR A 87 -15.14 13.55 -4.11
C THR A 87 -14.92 12.18 -3.47
N GLU A 88 -14.12 12.11 -2.40
CA GLU A 88 -13.69 10.87 -1.75
C GLU A 88 -13.04 9.88 -2.74
N PHE A 89 -12.41 10.40 -3.80
CA PHE A 89 -11.75 9.55 -4.78
C PHE A 89 -10.55 8.86 -4.16
N VAL A 90 -10.49 7.53 -4.31
CA VAL A 90 -9.38 6.68 -3.87
C VAL A 90 -8.90 5.84 -5.06
N PRO A 91 -7.58 5.74 -5.33
CA PRO A 91 -7.07 4.95 -6.44
C PRO A 91 -7.36 3.46 -6.25
N GLN A 92 -7.88 2.82 -7.30
CA GLN A 92 -8.12 1.38 -7.35
C GLN A 92 -7.07 0.72 -8.24
N TYR A 93 -6.07 0.09 -7.62
CA TYR A 93 -4.99 -0.58 -8.34
C TYR A 93 -5.40 -2.00 -8.76
N PRO A 94 -5.32 -2.37 -10.05
CA PRO A 94 -5.57 -3.74 -10.48
C PRO A 94 -4.38 -4.65 -10.16
N CYS A 95 -4.64 -5.88 -9.72
CA CYS A 95 -3.59 -6.88 -9.61
C CYS A 95 -3.00 -7.21 -10.99
N PRO A 96 -1.67 -7.20 -11.17
CA PRO A 96 -1.06 -7.50 -12.47
C PRO A 96 -1.30 -8.95 -12.93
N TYR A 97 -1.60 -9.88 -12.01
CA TYR A 97 -1.78 -11.29 -12.34
C TYR A 97 -3.24 -11.67 -12.64
N CYS A 98 -4.19 -11.21 -11.82
CA CYS A 98 -5.59 -11.61 -11.92
C CYS A 98 -6.57 -10.46 -12.15
N GLN A 99 -6.08 -9.21 -12.30
CA GLN A 99 -6.87 -7.99 -12.55
C GLN A 99 -7.87 -7.62 -11.45
N THR A 100 -7.94 -8.38 -10.36
CA THR A 100 -8.77 -8.05 -9.20
C THR A 100 -8.19 -6.83 -8.50
N THR A 101 -9.04 -5.92 -8.04
CA THR A 101 -8.62 -4.74 -7.30
C THR A 101 -7.83 -5.14 -6.06
N LEU A 102 -6.66 -4.55 -5.90
CA LEU A 102 -5.82 -4.73 -4.73
C LEU A 102 -6.47 -4.05 -3.53
N GLU A 103 -6.38 -4.69 -2.38
CA GLU A 103 -6.90 -4.17 -1.12
C GLU A 103 -5.75 -3.77 -0.20
N ARG A 104 -5.92 -2.67 0.54
CA ARG A 104 -4.92 -2.27 1.53
C ARG A 104 -4.90 -3.25 2.69
N VAL A 105 -3.70 -3.52 3.17
CA VAL A 105 -3.47 -4.29 4.39
C VAL A 105 -2.71 -3.47 5.41
N THR A 106 -2.90 -3.79 6.68
CA THR A 106 -2.20 -3.17 7.80
C THR A 106 -1.63 -4.23 8.74
N PHE A 107 -0.64 -3.83 9.54
CA PHE A 107 -0.02 -4.71 10.51
C PHE A 107 -1.00 -5.14 11.60
N ALA A 108 -0.85 -6.39 12.02
CA ALA A 108 -1.56 -7.00 13.12
C ALA A 108 -0.60 -7.87 13.94
N LYS A 109 -0.88 -8.02 15.23
CA LYS A 109 -0.04 -8.80 16.13
C LYS A 109 -0.02 -10.27 15.72
N GLY A 110 1.17 -10.83 15.55
CA GLY A 110 1.41 -12.26 15.37
C GLY A 110 1.72 -12.98 16.69
N SER A 111 2.32 -14.16 16.58
CA SER A 111 2.97 -14.87 17.69
C SER A 111 4.26 -14.15 18.13
N LEU A 112 4.94 -14.67 19.16
CA LEU A 112 6.15 -14.05 19.69
C LEU A 112 7.23 -13.95 18.60
N GLY A 113 7.63 -12.72 18.26
CA GLY A 113 8.64 -12.45 17.23
C GLY A 113 8.11 -12.44 15.79
N THR A 114 6.80 -12.55 15.57
CA THR A 114 6.18 -12.49 14.24
C THR A 114 5.10 -11.41 14.15
N THR A 115 4.76 -11.04 12.93
CA THR A 115 3.67 -10.12 12.60
C THR A 115 2.71 -10.78 11.61
N LYS A 116 1.51 -10.23 11.49
CA LYS A 116 0.52 -10.60 10.48
C LYS A 116 0.11 -9.36 9.70
N LEU A 117 -0.44 -9.55 8.51
CA LEU A 117 -1.14 -8.50 7.76
C LEU A 117 -2.64 -8.82 7.75
N LYS A 118 -3.47 -7.79 7.97
CA LYS A 118 -4.94 -7.89 7.90
C LYS A 118 -5.47 -6.93 6.85
N PHE A 119 -6.53 -7.32 6.16
CA PHE A 119 -7.22 -6.46 5.21
C PHE A 119 -7.96 -5.34 5.96
N ILE A 120 -7.85 -4.09 5.48
CA ILE A 120 -8.46 -2.93 6.15
C ILE A 120 -9.99 -3.00 6.05
N GLU A 121 -10.52 -3.31 4.86
CA GLU A 121 -11.97 -3.37 4.59
C GLU A 121 -12.64 -4.61 5.20
N GLU A 122 -11.86 -5.68 5.40
CA GLU A 122 -12.31 -6.92 6.04
C GLU A 122 -11.41 -7.28 7.25
N PRO A 123 -11.58 -6.65 8.43
CA PRO A 123 -10.64 -6.79 9.56
C PRO A 123 -10.48 -8.20 10.13
N LYS A 124 -11.42 -9.11 9.81
CA LYS A 124 -11.40 -10.52 10.20
C LYS A 124 -10.58 -11.39 9.25
N LYS A 125 -10.22 -10.85 8.07
CA LYS A 125 -9.48 -11.54 7.02
C LYS A 125 -8.00 -11.19 7.14
N PHE A 126 -7.18 -12.22 7.23
CA PHE A 126 -5.72 -12.09 7.25
C PHE A 126 -5.14 -12.42 5.89
N TRP A 127 -4.03 -11.77 5.56
CA TRP A 127 -3.22 -12.15 4.43
C TRP A 127 -2.65 -13.55 4.65
N GLN A 128 -2.63 -14.36 3.59
CA GLN A 128 -2.07 -15.70 3.58
C GLN A 128 -0.95 -15.78 2.56
N CYS A 129 0.14 -16.46 2.90
CA CYS A 129 1.26 -16.59 1.98
C CYS A 129 0.84 -17.33 0.70
N PRO A 130 1.03 -16.74 -0.50
CA PRO A 130 0.61 -17.34 -1.76
C PRO A 130 1.33 -18.65 -2.08
N LYS A 131 2.47 -18.92 -1.44
CA LYS A 131 3.25 -20.15 -1.64
C LYS A 131 2.89 -21.29 -0.68
N CYS A 132 2.40 -21.00 0.52
CA CYS A 132 2.27 -22.03 1.56
C CYS A 132 1.08 -21.86 2.52
N GLY A 133 0.24 -20.84 2.32
CA GLY A 133 -0.94 -20.55 3.14
C GLY A 133 -0.66 -19.98 4.54
N ASN A 134 0.60 -19.81 4.93
CA ASN A 134 0.95 -19.29 6.26
C ASN A 134 0.63 -17.80 6.39
N GLU A 135 0.05 -17.39 7.51
CA GLU A 135 -0.37 -16.00 7.77
C GLU A 135 0.73 -15.15 8.43
N GLU A 136 1.74 -15.79 9.01
CA GLU A 136 2.77 -15.11 9.79
C GLU A 136 3.97 -14.69 8.94
N LEU A 137 4.51 -13.53 9.31
CA LEU A 137 5.65 -12.87 8.70
C LEU A 137 6.70 -12.58 9.77
N ASN A 138 7.96 -12.73 9.41
CA ASN A 138 9.11 -12.18 10.09
C ASN A 138 9.44 -10.82 9.46
N GLU A 139 9.72 -9.83 10.29
CA GLU A 139 10.30 -8.56 9.86
C GLU A 139 11.83 -8.68 9.97
N ILE A 140 12.49 -8.85 8.84
CA ILE A 140 13.94 -9.14 8.78
C ILE A 140 14.76 -7.86 8.94
N SER A 141 14.22 -6.73 8.51
CA SER A 141 14.82 -5.42 8.69
C SER A 141 13.73 -4.35 8.73
N TYR A 142 13.95 -3.34 9.57
CA TYR A 142 13.14 -2.15 9.73
C TYR A 142 14.04 -0.92 9.57
N GLY A 143 13.63 0.00 8.70
CA GLY A 143 14.25 1.31 8.55
C GLY A 143 13.19 2.39 8.76
N ASN A 144 13.57 3.50 9.38
CA ASN A 144 12.71 4.66 9.55
C ASN A 144 13.46 5.89 9.04
N TRP A 145 12.76 6.75 8.31
CA TRP A 145 13.23 8.09 7.97
C TRP A 145 12.11 9.09 8.19
N ASP A 146 12.46 10.19 8.85
CA ASP A 146 11.68 11.41 8.80
C ASP A 146 11.77 12.00 7.41
#